data_AF-A0A7X9AGP3-F1
#
_entry.id   AF-A0A7X9AGP3-F1
#
_cell.length_a   1.000
_cell.length_b   1.000
_cell.length_c   1.000
_cell.angle_alpha   90.00
_cell.angle_beta   90.00
_cell.angle_gamma   90.00
#
_symmetry.space_group_name_H-M   'P 1'
#
loop_
_entity.id
_entity.type
_entity.pdbx_description
1 polymer ?
#
loop_
_entity_poly.entity_id
_entity_poly.type
_entity_poly.pdbx_seq_one_letter_code
_entity_poly.pdbx_strand_id
1 'polypeptide(L)'
;MKRSPGTTLTETLVVMAVFSTLMILILGFYIEGSRVTARQEQSSGSYRRVLQVLDRVETLLAFSRVYYVQADQVVFSLLPDASPLALGFPDWGTQARTLAVKREPPALLLCEDGTSRVFLELSAEDEVCFGWPCPGVLEVTASSRPTLQPGQGVPRTVQATRKILLENDEER
;
A
#
# COMPACT_ATOMS: atom_id res chain seq x y z
N MET A 1 40.60 -42.82 47.22
CA MET A 1 40.75 -41.41 46.75
C MET A 1 40.59 -41.40 45.23
N LYS A 2 39.47 -40.89 44.71
CA LYS A 2 39.28 -40.73 43.26
C LYS A 2 40.12 -39.53 42.80
N ARG A 3 41.14 -39.77 41.97
CA ARG A 3 41.90 -38.71 41.31
C ARG A 3 41.00 -38.08 40.25
N SER A 4 40.74 -36.79 40.37
CA SER A 4 40.11 -35.98 39.32
C SER A 4 41.05 -35.93 38.11
N PRO A 5 40.57 -36.23 36.88
CA PRO A 5 41.39 -36.10 35.68
C PRO A 5 41.66 -34.62 35.41
N GLY A 6 42.92 -34.26 35.23
CA GLY A 6 43.34 -32.90 34.89
C GLY A 6 43.06 -32.59 33.42
N THR A 7 42.39 -31.46 33.18
CA THR A 7 42.07 -30.96 31.83
C THR A 7 43.36 -30.70 31.06
N THR A 8 43.50 -31.30 29.88
CA THR A 8 44.71 -31.12 29.06
C THR A 8 44.63 -29.84 28.23
N LEU A 9 45.75 -29.18 27.97
CA LEU A 9 45.80 -27.92 27.19
C LEU A 9 45.26 -28.09 25.75
N THR A 10 45.37 -29.30 25.20
CA THR A 10 44.75 -29.67 23.92
C THR A 10 43.23 -29.70 23.98
N GLU A 11 42.66 -30.16 25.09
CA GLU A 11 41.22 -30.22 25.30
C GLU A 11 40.62 -28.80 25.41
N THR A 12 41.32 -27.87 26.08
CA THR A 12 40.89 -26.47 26.14
C THR A 12 40.99 -25.76 24.79
N LEU A 13 42.03 -26.03 23.99
CA LEU A 13 42.19 -25.50 22.63
C LEU A 13 41.07 -25.96 21.70
N VAL A 14 40.74 -27.26 21.73
CA VAL A 14 39.65 -27.82 20.91
C VAL A 14 38.30 -27.23 21.33
N VAL A 15 38.03 -27.12 22.63
CA VAL A 15 36.79 -26.51 23.12
C VAL A 15 36.68 -25.05 22.68
N MET A 16 37.76 -24.27 22.76
CA MET A 16 37.75 -22.88 22.27
C MET A 16 37.54 -22.79 20.76
N ALA A 17 38.15 -23.68 19.97
CA ALA A 17 37.96 -23.70 18.52
C ALA A 17 36.52 -24.05 18.14
N VAL A 18 35.94 -25.08 18.77
CA VAL A 18 34.54 -25.46 18.56
C VAL A 18 33.60 -24.33 18.99
N PHE A 19 33.85 -23.71 20.15
CA PHE A 19 33.03 -22.62 20.63
C PHE A 19 33.13 -21.37 19.73
N SER A 20 34.31 -21.06 19.21
CA SER A 20 34.52 -19.96 18.27
C SER A 20 33.79 -20.20 16.95
N THR A 21 33.89 -21.39 16.37
CA THR A 21 33.15 -21.73 15.14
C THR A 21 31.64 -21.70 15.35
N LEU A 22 31.16 -22.18 16.50
CA LEU A 22 29.74 -22.14 16.87
C LEU A 22 29.25 -20.70 17.03
N MET A 23 30.03 -19.82 17.66
CA MET A 23 29.70 -18.39 17.77
C MET A 23 29.64 -17.70 16.41
N ILE A 24 30.59 -17.98 15.51
CA ILE A 24 30.59 -17.43 14.14
C ILE A 24 29.32 -17.89 13.39
N LEU A 25 28.96 -19.16 13.53
CA LEU A 25 27.78 -19.73 12.87
C LEU A 25 26.49 -19.09 13.39
N ILE A 26 26.34 -18.94 14.71
CA ILE A 26 25.20 -18.24 15.33
C ILE A 26 25.12 -16.79 14.86
N LEU A 27 26.25 -16.08 14.82
CA LEU A 27 26.28 -14.69 14.36
C LEU A 27 25.89 -14.57 12.88
N GLY A 28 26.35 -15.50 12.04
CA GLY A 28 25.95 -15.59 10.63
C GLY A 28 24.44 -15.78 10.48
N PHE A 29 23.85 -16.72 11.23
CA PHE A 29 22.40 -16.93 11.23
C PHE A 29 21.62 -15.73 11.75
N TYR A 30 22.14 -15.03 12.77
CA TYR A 30 21.50 -13.84 13.31
C TYR A 30 21.49 -12.67 12.30
N ILE A 31 22.60 -12.43 11.61
CA ILE A 31 22.70 -11.41 10.57
C ILE A 31 21.75 -11.74 9.41
N GLU A 32 21.74 -12.99 8.93
CA GLU A 32 20.87 -13.35 7.82
C GLU A 32 19.39 -13.31 8.23
N GLY A 33 19.06 -13.81 9.43
CA GLY A 33 17.71 -13.77 9.99
C GLY A 33 17.19 -12.34 10.15
N SER A 34 17.99 -11.43 10.69
CA SER A 34 17.60 -10.02 10.84
C SER A 34 17.40 -9.32 9.50
N ARG A 35 18.21 -9.63 8.47
CA ARG A 35 18.04 -9.09 7.12
C ARG A 35 16.76 -9.58 6.45
N VAL A 36 16.40 -10.86 6.63
CA VAL A 36 15.17 -11.43 6.08
C VAL A 36 13.94 -10.80 6.74
N THR A 37 13.95 -10.65 8.07
CA THR A 37 12.84 -10.02 8.82
C THR A 37 12.63 -8.56 8.39
N ALA A 38 13.70 -7.78 8.25
CA ALA A 38 13.60 -6.38 7.80
C ALA A 38 12.99 -6.26 6.38
N ARG A 39 13.41 -7.13 5.45
CA ARG A 39 12.84 -7.19 4.10
C ARG A 39 11.34 -7.55 4.12
N GLN A 40 10.97 -8.53 4.95
CA GLN A 40 9.59 -8.99 5.03
C GLN A 40 8.67 -7.95 5.67
N GLU A 41 9.14 -7.21 6.66
CA GLU A 41 8.39 -6.15 7.31
C GLU A 41 8.17 -4.95 6.38
N GLN A 42 9.19 -4.57 5.60
CA GLN A 42 9.07 -3.51 4.57
C GLN A 42 8.10 -3.88 3.44
N SER A 43 8.15 -5.13 2.96
CA SER A 43 7.21 -5.63 1.95
C SER A 43 5.78 -5.66 2.51
N SER A 44 5.63 -6.05 3.78
CA SER A 44 4.33 -6.08 4.46
C SER A 44 3.76 -4.68 4.67
N GLY A 45 4.61 -3.70 5.02
CA GLY A 45 4.23 -2.30 5.15
C GLY A 45 3.76 -1.70 3.82
N SER A 46 4.47 -1.99 2.73
CA SER A 46 4.10 -1.49 1.38
C SER A 46 2.79 -2.10 0.90
N TYR A 47 2.56 -3.40 1.14
CA TYR A 47 1.29 -4.05 0.81
C TYR A 47 0.10 -3.47 1.60
N ARG A 48 0.29 -3.22 2.91
CA ARG A 48 -0.76 -2.58 3.74
C ARG A 48 -1.11 -1.18 3.25
N ARG A 49 -0.13 -0.37 2.84
CA ARG A 49 -0.36 0.96 2.27
C ARG A 49 -1.18 0.91 0.98
N VAL A 50 -0.80 0.04 0.05
CA VAL A 50 -1.53 -0.17 -1.21
C VAL A 50 -2.99 -0.59 -0.94
N LEU A 51 -3.20 -1.54 -0.03
CA LEU A 51 -4.56 -1.96 0.34
C LEU A 51 -5.36 -0.83 1.01
N GLN A 52 -4.74 -0.04 1.89
CA GLN A 52 -5.41 1.10 2.53
C GLN A 52 -5.86 2.14 1.51
N VAL A 53 -5.03 2.43 0.50
CA VAL A 53 -5.41 3.32 -0.61
C VAL A 53 -6.63 2.78 -1.35
N LEU A 54 -6.58 1.50 -1.75
CA LEU A 54 -7.67 0.88 -2.50
C LEU A 54 -8.98 0.83 -1.70
N ASP A 55 -8.92 0.46 -0.42
CA ASP A 55 -10.08 0.40 0.47
C ASP A 55 -10.68 1.79 0.72
N ARG A 56 -9.85 2.81 0.92
CA ARG A 56 -10.32 4.20 1.08
C ARG A 56 -10.96 4.76 -0.18
N VAL A 57 -10.38 4.47 -1.34
CA VAL A 57 -10.97 4.89 -2.62
C VAL A 57 -12.28 4.14 -2.89
N GLU A 58 -12.32 2.84 -2.60
CA GLU A 58 -13.55 2.04 -2.75
C GLU A 58 -14.66 2.51 -1.82
N THR A 59 -14.37 2.74 -0.53
CA THR A 59 -15.38 3.24 0.41
C THR A 59 -15.95 4.60 0.02
N LEU A 60 -15.15 5.49 -0.58
CA LEU A 60 -15.66 6.74 -1.15
C LEU A 60 -16.54 6.52 -2.38
N LEU A 61 -16.10 5.62 -3.26
CA LEU A 61 -16.70 5.46 -4.57
C LEU A 61 -17.87 4.47 -4.60
N ALA A 62 -18.03 3.65 -3.55
CA ALA A 62 -19.08 2.65 -3.41
C ALA A 62 -20.49 3.25 -3.53
N PHE A 63 -20.69 4.47 -3.03
CA PHE A 63 -21.96 5.20 -3.12
C PHE A 63 -21.83 6.43 -4.03
N SER A 64 -21.00 6.34 -5.06
CA SER A 64 -20.75 7.45 -5.96
C SER A 64 -21.12 7.15 -7.40
N ARG A 65 -21.63 8.17 -8.08
CA ARG A 65 -21.77 8.18 -9.53
C ARG A 65 -20.56 8.89 -10.12
N VAL A 66 -19.77 8.17 -10.91
CA VAL A 66 -18.58 8.71 -11.56
C VAL A 66 -18.96 9.24 -12.95
N TYR A 67 -18.57 10.49 -13.24
CA TYR A 67 -18.87 11.16 -14.51
C TYR A 67 -17.69 11.20 -15.45
N TYR A 68 -16.48 11.36 -14.90
CA TYR A 68 -15.27 11.51 -15.68
C TYR A 68 -14.08 10.90 -14.97
N VAL A 69 -13.24 10.23 -15.74
CA VAL A 69 -12.05 9.54 -15.24
C VAL A 69 -10.87 9.87 -16.15
N GLN A 70 -9.78 10.24 -15.51
CA GLN A 70 -8.49 10.48 -16.09
C GLN A 70 -7.44 9.85 -15.19
N ALA A 71 -6.26 9.53 -15.73
CA ALA A 71 -5.21 8.80 -15.03
C ALA A 71 -4.92 9.35 -13.61
N ASP A 72 -4.92 10.68 -13.45
CA ASP A 72 -4.64 11.35 -12.17
C ASP A 72 -5.87 11.96 -11.48
N GLN A 73 -7.07 11.87 -12.06
CA GLN A 73 -8.28 12.49 -11.47
C GLN A 73 -9.59 11.76 -11.80
N VAL A 74 -10.50 11.71 -10.83
CA VAL A 74 -11.84 11.14 -10.95
C VAL A 74 -12.86 12.16 -10.46
N VAL A 75 -13.82 12.52 -11.31
CA VAL A 75 -14.94 13.40 -10.95
C VAL A 75 -16.16 12.53 -10.68
N PHE A 76 -16.71 12.64 -9.47
CA PHE A 76 -17.84 11.85 -9.00
C PHE A 76 -18.82 12.69 -8.17
N SER A 77 -20.07 12.29 -8.10
CA SER A 77 -21.04 12.80 -7.12
C SER A 77 -21.39 11.66 -6.18
N LEU A 78 -21.48 11.94 -4.89
CA LEU A 78 -22.07 10.99 -3.96
C LEU A 78 -23.57 10.89 -4.24
N LEU A 79 -24.09 9.67 -4.27
CA LEU A 79 -25.51 9.43 -4.25
C LEU A 79 -25.99 9.72 -2.82
N PRO A 80 -26.90 10.67 -2.59
CA PRO A 80 -27.46 10.87 -1.26
C PRO A 80 -28.27 9.63 -0.88
N ASP A 81 -27.99 9.07 0.30
CA ASP A 81 -28.80 8.02 0.93
C ASP A 81 -30.27 8.43 0.90
N ALA A 82 -31.09 7.68 0.18
CA ALA A 82 -32.54 7.71 0.21
C ALA A 82 -33.21 9.09 -0.02
N SER A 83 -33.45 9.47 -1.28
CA SER A 83 -34.63 10.26 -1.63
C SER A 83 -35.33 9.68 -2.87
N PRO A 84 -36.49 9.03 -2.73
CA PRO A 84 -37.16 8.33 -3.83
C PRO A 84 -37.99 9.26 -4.74
N LEU A 85 -37.70 10.56 -4.78
CA LEU A 85 -38.55 11.54 -5.46
C LEU A 85 -37.75 12.71 -6.04
N ALA A 86 -37.08 12.48 -7.17
CA ALA A 86 -36.71 13.56 -8.08
C ALA A 86 -36.79 13.06 -9.53
N LEU A 87 -38.01 13.03 -10.06
CA LEU A 87 -38.35 12.93 -11.49
C LEU A 87 -37.94 14.19 -12.27
N GLY A 88 -36.79 14.76 -11.95
CA GLY A 88 -36.28 16.00 -12.51
C GLY A 88 -34.77 15.94 -12.55
N PHE A 89 -34.21 16.22 -13.72
CA PHE A 89 -32.78 16.29 -14.02
C PHE A 89 -31.95 16.78 -12.82
N PRO A 90 -30.92 16.04 -12.37
CA PRO A 90 -30.10 16.48 -11.26
C PRO A 90 -29.35 17.74 -11.68
N ASP A 91 -29.42 18.81 -10.87
CA ASP A 91 -28.63 20.02 -11.06
C ASP A 91 -27.13 19.66 -11.00
N TRP A 92 -26.51 19.54 -12.17
CA TRP A 92 -25.14 19.06 -12.40
C TRP A 92 -24.03 19.91 -11.76
N GLY A 93 -24.36 21.06 -11.18
CA GLY A 93 -23.38 22.07 -10.78
C GLY A 93 -22.96 22.06 -9.30
N THR A 94 -23.73 21.45 -8.41
CA THR A 94 -23.66 21.77 -6.97
C THR A 94 -23.14 20.67 -6.05
N GLN A 95 -22.81 19.47 -6.57
CA GLN A 95 -22.31 18.34 -5.76
C GLN A 95 -21.19 17.52 -6.42
N ALA A 96 -20.59 18.02 -7.50
CA ALA A 96 -19.49 17.33 -8.16
C ALA A 96 -18.22 17.40 -7.30
N ARG A 97 -17.79 16.25 -6.77
CA ARG A 97 -16.53 16.07 -6.05
C ARG A 97 -15.46 15.56 -7.01
N THR A 98 -14.22 15.98 -6.82
CA THR A 98 -13.09 15.50 -7.63
C THR A 98 -12.04 14.86 -6.73
N LEU A 99 -11.74 13.59 -6.95
CA LEU A 99 -10.58 12.93 -6.39
C LEU A 99 -9.40 13.18 -7.33
N ALA A 100 -8.37 13.87 -6.86
CA ALA A 100 -7.18 14.16 -7.65
C ALA A 100 -5.93 13.60 -6.95
N VAL A 101 -5.02 13.03 -7.73
CA VAL A 101 -3.70 12.59 -7.25
C VAL A 101 -2.76 13.78 -7.33
N LYS A 102 -2.34 14.30 -6.17
CA LYS A 102 -1.26 15.29 -6.08
C LYS A 102 0.06 14.54 -5.99
N ARG A 103 1.04 14.92 -6.81
CA ARG A 103 2.38 14.30 -6.82
C ARG A 103 3.34 14.92 -5.80
N GLU A 104 3.20 16.22 -5.50
CA GLU A 104 4.07 16.93 -4.55
C GLU A 104 3.30 17.92 -3.66
N PRO A 105 3.18 17.70 -2.34
CA PRO A 105 3.42 16.42 -1.65
C PRO A 105 2.48 15.32 -2.17
N PRO A 106 2.93 14.05 -2.20
CA PRO A 106 2.14 12.91 -2.64
C PRO A 106 0.91 12.75 -1.74
N ALA A 107 -0.27 13.02 -2.29
CA ALA A 107 -1.52 12.92 -1.54
C ALA A 107 -2.71 12.73 -2.50
N LEU A 108 -3.72 11.99 -2.05
CA LEU A 108 -5.05 12.04 -2.66
C LEU A 108 -5.78 13.25 -2.11
N LEU A 109 -6.18 14.14 -3.00
CA LEU A 109 -7.01 15.30 -2.69
C LEU A 109 -8.46 15.01 -3.04
N LEU A 110 -9.35 15.41 -2.16
CA LEU A 110 -10.79 15.47 -2.42
C LEU A 110 -11.17 16.94 -2.53
N CYS A 111 -11.55 17.35 -3.73
CA CYS A 111 -12.04 18.69 -4.02
C CYS A 111 -13.56 18.69 -3.97
N GLU A 112 -14.14 19.48 -3.09
CA GLU A 112 -15.59 19.68 -2.94
C GLU A 112 -15.86 21.18 -2.92
N ASP A 113 -16.74 21.66 -3.80
CA ASP A 113 -17.23 23.04 -3.82
C ASP A 113 -16.12 24.11 -3.76
N GLY A 114 -15.04 23.89 -4.52
CA GLY A 114 -13.88 24.79 -4.58
C GLY A 114 -12.91 24.68 -3.39
N THR A 115 -13.16 23.78 -2.43
CA THR A 115 -12.25 23.47 -1.33
C THR A 115 -11.56 22.13 -1.57
N SER A 116 -10.22 22.14 -1.62
CA SER A 116 -9.41 20.92 -1.70
C SER A 116 -9.00 20.48 -0.29
N ARG A 117 -9.37 19.26 0.09
CA ARG A 117 -8.96 18.63 1.36
C ARG A 117 -8.05 17.44 1.07
N VAL A 118 -7.06 17.21 1.93
CA VAL A 118 -6.25 15.98 1.87
C VAL A 118 -7.14 14.84 2.34
N PHE A 119 -7.42 13.91 1.44
CA PHE A 119 -8.19 12.70 1.73
C PHE A 119 -7.29 11.59 2.26
N LEU A 120 -6.11 11.43 1.66
CA LEU A 120 -5.12 10.45 2.09
C LEU A 120 -3.71 10.95 1.79
N GLU A 121 -2.83 10.93 2.78
CA GLU A 121 -1.40 11.16 2.58
C GLU A 121 -0.79 9.92 1.93
N LEU A 122 -0.10 10.11 0.81
CA LEU A 122 0.64 9.06 0.12
C LEU A 122 2.12 9.19 0.50
N SER A 123 2.86 8.09 0.41
CA SER A 123 4.32 8.18 0.48
C SER A 123 4.88 8.67 -0.86
N ALA A 124 6.10 9.21 -0.87
CA ALA A 124 6.79 9.64 -2.10
C ALA A 124 7.01 8.51 -3.10
N GLU A 125 6.92 7.26 -2.64
CA GLU A 125 7.07 6.07 -3.48
C GLU A 125 5.74 5.38 -3.80
N ASP A 126 4.62 5.98 -3.40
CA ASP A 126 3.28 5.47 -3.72
C ASP A 126 2.75 6.20 -4.96
N GLU A 127 2.26 5.43 -5.94
CA GLU A 127 1.63 5.92 -7.17
C GLU A 127 0.21 5.38 -7.24
N VAL A 128 -0.75 6.24 -7.64
CA VAL A 128 -2.15 5.86 -7.81
C VAL A 128 -2.61 6.33 -9.18
N CYS A 129 -3.24 5.44 -9.93
CA CYS A 129 -3.76 5.70 -11.26
C CYS A 129 -5.20 5.22 -11.37
N PHE A 130 -6.02 5.98 -12.10
CA PHE A 130 -7.41 5.62 -12.40
C PHE A 130 -7.59 5.27 -13.87
N GLY A 131 -8.38 4.25 -14.15
CA GLY A 131 -8.75 3.80 -15.48
C GLY A 131 -10.26 3.59 -15.59
N TRP A 132 -10.80 3.75 -16.79
CA TRP A 132 -12.21 3.47 -17.08
C TRP A 132 -12.30 2.50 -18.25
N PRO A 133 -12.06 1.19 -18.01
CA PRO A 133 -11.99 0.22 -19.09
C PRO A 133 -13.35 0.00 -19.77
N CYS A 134 -14.44 0.06 -19.01
CA CYS A 134 -15.80 -0.15 -19.49
C CYS A 134 -16.79 0.80 -18.78
N PRO A 135 -17.93 1.15 -19.40
CA PRO A 135 -19.03 1.82 -18.71
C PRO A 135 -19.42 1.06 -17.43
N GLY A 136 -19.58 1.78 -16.32
CA GLY A 136 -19.97 1.19 -15.02
C GLY A 136 -18.83 0.49 -14.28
N VAL A 137 -17.59 0.51 -14.78
CA VAL A 137 -16.44 -0.09 -14.12
C VAL A 137 -15.29 0.92 -14.03
N LEU A 138 -14.94 1.31 -12.80
CA LEU A 138 -13.74 2.08 -12.52
C LEU A 138 -12.61 1.14 -12.11
N GLU A 139 -11.44 1.30 -12.71
CA GLU A 139 -10.23 0.59 -12.33
C GLU A 139 -9.31 1.52 -11.55
N VAL A 140 -8.94 1.11 -10.33
CA VAL A 140 -8.00 1.83 -9.47
C VAL A 140 -6.76 0.99 -9.34
N THR A 141 -5.63 1.53 -9.79
CA THR A 141 -4.33 0.89 -9.65
C THR A 141 -3.51 1.67 -8.64
N ALA A 142 -3.06 1.00 -7.59
CA ALA A 142 -2.16 1.56 -6.60
C ALA A 142 -0.86 0.75 -6.60
N SER A 143 0.28 1.43 -6.61
CA SER A 143 1.60 0.82 -6.49
C SER A 143 2.41 1.52 -5.42
N SER A 144 3.25 0.75 -4.73
CA SER A 144 4.19 1.24 -3.73
C SER A 144 5.56 0.64 -4.02
N ARG A 145 6.56 1.50 -4.15
CA ARG A 145 7.97 1.08 -4.20
C ARG A 145 8.57 1.21 -2.79
N PRO A 146 9.15 0.13 -2.23
CA PRO A 146 9.86 0.23 -0.98
C PRO A 146 11.26 0.79 -1.24
N THR A 147 11.65 1.84 -0.50
CA THR A 147 13.03 2.32 -0.46
C THR A 147 13.91 1.26 0.19
N LEU A 148 14.67 0.51 -0.61
CA LEU A 148 15.63 -0.46 -0.09
C LEU A 148 16.94 0.22 0.30
N GLN A 149 17.52 -0.20 1.42
CA GLN A 149 18.87 0.21 1.78
C GLN A 149 19.91 -0.46 0.88
N PRO A 150 21.07 0.18 0.64
CA PRO A 150 22.16 -0.40 -0.15
C PRO A 150 22.55 -1.78 0.40
N GLY A 151 22.60 -2.78 -0.49
CA GLY A 151 22.88 -4.18 -0.14
C GLY A 151 21.63 -5.04 0.12
N GLN A 152 20.41 -4.50 0.02
CA GLN A 152 19.16 -5.28 0.18
C GLN A 152 18.60 -5.88 -1.12
N GLY A 153 19.20 -5.65 -2.29
CA GLY A 153 18.78 -6.23 -3.57
C GLY A 153 17.89 -5.30 -4.40
N VAL A 154 17.19 -5.83 -5.41
CA VAL A 154 16.29 -5.04 -6.28
C VAL A 154 14.94 -4.83 -5.58
N PRO A 155 14.42 -3.60 -5.48
CA PRO A 155 13.12 -3.33 -4.86
C PRO A 155 12.01 -4.00 -5.67
N ARG A 156 11.23 -4.86 -5.02
CA ARG A 156 10.00 -5.39 -5.62
C ARG A 156 8.93 -4.33 -5.49
N THR A 157 8.48 -3.79 -6.63
CA THR A 157 7.31 -2.92 -6.67
C THR A 157 6.09 -3.77 -6.30
N VAL A 158 5.33 -3.34 -5.30
CA VAL A 158 4.04 -3.93 -4.99
C VAL A 158 3.00 -3.13 -5.75
N GLN A 159 2.23 -3.79 -6.61
CA GLN A 159 1.16 -3.18 -7.38
C GLN A 159 -0.11 -4.01 -7.21
N ALA A 160 -1.23 -3.33 -6.97
CA ALA A 160 -2.53 -3.95 -6.94
C ALA A 160 -3.52 -3.10 -7.74
N THR A 161 -4.41 -3.78 -8.44
CA THR A 161 -5.45 -3.16 -9.25
C THR A 161 -6.79 -3.71 -8.79
N ARG A 162 -7.74 -2.81 -8.50
CA ARG A 162 -9.10 -3.15 -8.10
C ARG A 162 -10.09 -2.54 -9.08
N LYS A 163 -11.09 -3.33 -9.45
CA LYS A 163 -12.22 -2.90 -10.27
C LYS A 163 -13.40 -2.62 -9.34
N ILE A 164 -13.89 -1.40 -9.36
CA ILE A 164 -15.05 -0.94 -8.60
C ILE A 164 -16.21 -0.91 -9.58
N LEU A 165 -17.24 -1.71 -9.28
CA LEU A 165 -18.51 -1.65 -10.00
C LEU A 165 -19.26 -0.41 -9.53
N LEU A 166 -19.64 0.42 -10.47
CA LEU A 166 -20.42 1.62 -10.22
C LEU A 166 -21.86 1.34 -10.58
N GLU A 167 -22.77 1.87 -9.77
CA GLU A 167 -24.19 1.85 -10.07
C GLU A 167 -24.44 2.78 -11.26
N ASN A 168 -24.44 2.17 -12.45
CA ASN A 168 -24.78 2.84 -13.69
C ASN A 168 -26.23 2.48 -13.99
N ASP A 169 -27.12 3.47 -13.90
CA ASP A 169 -28.39 3.44 -14.62
C ASP A 169 -28.06 3.42 -16.13
N GLU A 170 -27.81 2.22 -16.67
CA GLU A 170 -28.05 1.97 -18.09
C GLU A 170 -29.56 1.76 -18.28
N GLU A 171 -30.31 2.85 -18.31
CA GLU A 171 -31.47 2.98 -19.19
C GLU A 171 -31.14 4.07 -20.21
N ARG A 172 -30.57 3.65 -21.34
CA ARG A 172 -30.60 4.39 -22.60
C ARG A 172 -31.64 3.78 -23.52
#